data_AF-A0A5S4YDX9-F1
#
_entry.id   AF-A0A5S4YDX9-F1
#
_cell.length_a   1.000
_cell.length_b   1.000
_cell.length_c   1.000
_cell.angle_alpha   90.00
_cell.angle_beta   90.00
_cell.angle_gamma   90.00
#
_symmetry.space_group_name_H-M   'P 1'
#
loop_
_entity.id
_entity.type
_entity.pdbx_description
1 polymer ?
#
loop_
_entity_poly.entity_id
_entity_poly.type
_entity_poly.pdbx_seq_one_letter_code
_entity_poly.pdbx_strand_id
1 'polypeptide(L)' 'MKDLRRRLEKLRADARDFAVMSQMATDAEKRALFQRLADELAFEALELEVIVKQKEHSDSSDQHEVVEFKPSSQKKRG' A
#
# COMPACT_ATOMS: atom_id res chain seq x y z
N MET A 1 -9.56 2.27 -7.20
CA MET A 1 -8.50 2.23 -6.16
C MET A 1 -8.21 3.56 -5.45
N LYS A 2 -8.52 4.73 -6.04
CA LYS A 2 -8.23 6.04 -5.42
C LYS A 2 -8.82 6.20 -4.01
N ASP A 3 -10.03 5.71 -3.78
CA ASP A 3 -10.67 5.81 -2.45
C ASP A 3 -9.97 4.97 -1.38
N LEU A 4 -9.52 3.76 -1.74
CA LEU A 4 -8.76 2.88 -0.83
C LEU A 4 -7.36 3.45 -0.53
N ARG A 5 -6.68 4.02 -1.53
CA ARG A 5 -5.40 4.71 -1.32
C ARG A 5 -5.55 5.92 -0.41
N ARG A 6 -6.59 6.74 -0.62
CA ARG A 6 -6.91 7.88 0.25
C ARG A 6 -7.22 7.43 1.68
N ARG A 7 -7.96 6.34 1.85
CA ARG A 7 -8.22 5.76 3.18
C ARG A 7 -6.94 5.26 3.84
N LEU A 8 -6.06 4.59 3.09
CA LEU A 8 -4.75 4.12 3.58
C LEU A 8 -3.88 5.27 4.06
N GLU A 9 -3.78 6.35 3.28
CA GLU A 9 -3.05 7.56 3.67
C GLU A 9 -3.61 8.16 4.95
N LYS A 10 -4.94 8.24 5.06
CA LYS A 10 -5.60 8.74 6.27
C LYS A 10 -5.27 7.87 7.50
N LEU A 11 -5.41 6.55 7.40
CA LEU A 11 -5.10 5.65 8.53
C LEU A 11 -3.65 5.81 9.01
N ARG A 12 -2.71 5.95 8.06
CA ARG A 12 -1.30 6.19 8.39
C ARG A 12 -1.06 7.55 9.04
N ALA A 13 -1.77 8.59 8.61
CA ALA A 13 -1.69 9.92 9.22
C ALA A 13 -2.24 9.88 10.64
N ASP A 14 -3.46 9.37 10.83
CA ASP A 14 -4.12 9.27 12.12
C ASP A 14 -3.29 8.43 13.12
N ALA A 15 -2.71 7.31 12.67
CA ALA A 15 -1.82 6.48 13.51
C ALA A 15 -0.57 7.25 13.99
N ARG A 16 0.05 8.04 13.10
CA ARG A 16 1.22 8.88 13.45
C ARG A 16 0.83 9.98 14.44
N ASP A 17 -0.31 10.62 14.21
CA ASP A 17 -0.80 11.69 15.08
C ASP A 17 -1.06 11.16 16.49
N PHE A 18 -1.71 10.00 16.64
CA PHE A 18 -1.92 9.36 17.94
C PHE A 18 -0.61 8.91 18.60
N ALA A 19 0.37 8.42 17.84
CA ALA A 19 1.69 8.09 18.38
C ALA A 19 2.40 9.34 18.95
N VAL A 20 2.31 10.48 18.26
CA VAL A 20 2.83 11.76 18.76
C VAL A 20 2.07 12.20 20.02
N MET A 21 0.74 12.11 20.03
CA MET A 21 -0.07 12.44 21.21
C MET A 21 0.30 11.58 22.41
N SER A 22 0.57 10.29 22.21
CA SER A 22 1.05 9.39 23.27
C SER A 22 2.38 9.88 23.86
N GLN A 23 3.36 10.19 23.00
CA GLN A 23 4.67 10.67 23.44
C GLN A 23 4.59 12.00 24.22
N MET A 24 3.65 12.87 23.85
CA MET A 24 3.44 14.17 24.50
C MET A 24 2.56 14.09 25.75
N ALA A 25 1.83 13.00 25.96
CA ALA A 25 0.92 12.87 27.10
C ALA A 25 1.69 12.72 28.42
N THR A 26 1.37 13.58 29.39
CA THR A 26 1.92 13.50 30.76
C THR A 26 1.17 12.47 31.61
N ASP A 27 -0.15 12.39 31.42
CA ASP A 27 -1.03 11.40 32.05
C ASP A 27 -0.79 9.99 31.50
N ALA A 28 -0.60 9.02 32.39
CA ALA A 28 -0.21 7.66 32.03
C ALA A 28 -1.34 6.89 31.32
N GLU A 29 -2.59 7.10 31.71
CA GLU A 29 -3.74 6.42 31.10
C GLU A 29 -3.97 6.96 29.69
N LYS A 30 -3.92 8.28 29.50
CA LYS A 30 -4.01 8.90 28.18
C LYS A 30 -2.88 8.47 27.26
N ARG A 31 -1.64 8.39 27.78
CA ARG A 31 -0.49 7.88 27.02
C ARG A 31 -0.76 6.47 26.50
N ALA A 32 -1.20 5.57 27.37
CA ALA A 32 -1.49 4.19 27.00
C ALA A 32 -2.64 4.09 26.00
N LEU A 33 -3.70 4.89 26.16
CA LEU A 33 -4.83 4.91 25.24
C LEU A 33 -4.42 5.41 23.84
N PHE A 34 -3.68 6.51 23.75
CA PHE A 34 -3.21 7.01 22.46
C PHE A 34 -2.23 6.04 21.79
N GLN A 35 -1.35 5.39 22.55
CA GLN A 35 -0.47 4.36 22.00
C GLN A 35 -1.28 3.22 21.40
N ARG A 36 -2.26 2.71 22.14
CA ARG A 36 -3.13 1.62 21.66
C ARG A 36 -3.89 2.01 20.39
N LEU A 37 -4.44 3.22 20.31
CA LEU A 37 -5.12 3.71 19.12
C LEU A 37 -4.16 3.83 17.92
N ALA A 38 -2.94 4.31 18.15
CA ALA A 38 -1.91 4.36 17.11
C ALA A 38 -1.60 2.97 16.56
N ASP A 39 -1.45 1.97 17.43
CA ASP A 39 -1.16 0.59 17.05
C ASP A 39 -2.32 -0.04 16.28
N GLU A 40 -3.56 0.14 16.74
CA GLU A 40 -4.76 -0.37 16.05
C GLU A 40 -4.90 0.21 14.63
N LEU A 41 -4.72 1.53 14.47
CA LEU A 41 -4.79 2.18 13.15
C LEU A 41 -3.61 1.81 12.24
N ALA A 42 -2.42 1.63 12.80
CA ALA A 42 -1.27 1.15 12.05
C ALA A 42 -1.50 -0.27 11.52
N PHE A 43 -2.13 -1.13 12.32
CA PHE A 43 -2.52 -2.48 11.90
C PHE A 43 -3.55 -2.46 10.76
N GLU A 44 -4.64 -1.68 10.90
CA GLU A 44 -5.65 -1.52 9.82
C GLU A 44 -5.02 -1.00 8.53
N ALA A 45 -4.05 -0.08 8.64
CA ALA A 45 -3.31 0.43 7.48
C ALA A 45 -2.48 -0.66 6.78
N LEU A 46 -1.85 -1.57 7.53
CA LEU A 46 -1.07 -2.68 6.94
C LEU A 46 -1.97 -3.66 6.19
N GLU A 47 -3.13 -4.01 6.75
CA GLU A 47 -4.11 -4.87 6.09
C GLU A 47 -4.63 -4.24 4.79
N LEU A 48 -4.95 -2.94 4.84
CA LEU A 48 -5.42 -2.22 3.66
C LEU A 48 -4.33 -2.08 2.58
N GLU A 49 -3.08 -1.90 2.98
CA GLU A 49 -1.94 -1.86 2.05
C GLU A 49 -1.80 -3.18 1.27
N VAL A 50 -1.98 -4.33 1.91
CA VAL A 50 -1.96 -5.64 1.24
C VAL A 50 -3.06 -5.70 0.17
N ILE A 51 -4.27 -5.27 0.49
CA ILE A 51 -5.40 -5.26 -0.47
C ILE A 51 -5.12 -4.32 -1.64
N VAL A 52 -4.58 -3.12 -1.36
CA VAL A 52 -4.24 -2.14 -2.40
C VAL A 52 -3.19 -2.72 -3.35
N LYS A 53 -2.12 -3.34 -2.84
CA LYS A 53 -1.09 -3.98 -3.65
C LYS A 53 -1.62 -5.14 -4.47
N GLN A 54 -2.40 -6.04 -3.86
CA GLN A 54 -2.98 -7.19 -4.57
C GLN A 54 -3.85 -6.76 -5.75
N LYS A 55 -4.67 -5.71 -5.57
CA LYS A 55 -5.52 -5.19 -6.65
C LYS A 55 -4.73 -4.48 -7.75
N GLU A 56 -3.65 -3.78 -7.40
CA GLU A 56 -2.75 -3.18 -8.38
C GLU A 56 -2.06 -4.24 -9.25
N HIS A 57 -1.69 -5.38 -8.67
CA HIS A 57 -1.12 -6.50 -9.42
C HIS A 57 -2.15 -7.20 -10.32
N SER A 58 -3.40 -7.37 -9.87
CA SER A 58 -4.44 -7.96 -10.72
C SER A 58 -4.80 -7.08 -11.92
N ASP A 59 -4.79 -5.76 -11.77
CA ASP A 59 -5.01 -4.84 -12.90
C ASP A 59 -3.84 -4.82 -13.92
N SER A 60 -2.65 -5.31 -13.53
CA SER A 60 -1.45 -5.31 -14.38
C SER A 60 -1.22 -6.59 -15.20
N SER A 61 -1.82 -7.73 -14.79
CA SER A 61 -1.60 -9.02 -15.46
C SER A 61 -2.25 -9.14 -16.83
N ASP A 62 -3.22 -8.29 -17.16
CA ASP A 62 -3.94 -8.33 -18.45
C ASP A 62 -3.17 -7.68 -19.62
N GLN A 63 -1.95 -7.15 -19.40
CA GLN A 63 -1.18 -6.45 -20.43
C GLN A 63 0.07 -7.18 -20.94
N HIS A 64 0.19 -8.49 -20.74
CA HIS A 64 1.20 -9.27 -21.47
C HIS A 64 0.79 -9.42 -22.95
N GLU A 65 1.08 -8.41 -23.76
CA GLU A 65 0.96 -8.50 -25.22
C GLU A 65 1.97 -9.54 -25.73
N VAL A 66 1.47 -10.71 -26.14
CA VAL A 66 2.25 -11.75 -26.78
C VAL A 66 2.62 -11.24 -28.17
N VAL A 67 3.78 -10.58 -28.29
CA VAL A 67 4.26 -10.12 -29.59
C VAL A 67 4.76 -11.32 -30.39
N GLU A 68 4.12 -11.55 -31.54
CA GLU A 68 4.46 -12.64 -32.47
C GLU A 68 5.92 -12.50 -32.96
N PHE A 69 6.78 -13.45 -32.59
CA PHE A 69 8.16 -13.46 -33.07
C PHE A 69 8.19 -13.86 -34.55
N LYS A 70 8.43 -12.90 -35.45
CA LYS A 70 8.69 -13.19 -36.86
C LYS A 70 10.20 -13.41 -37.08
N PRO A 71 10.66 -14.64 -37.37
CA PRO A 71 12.08 -14.87 -37.64
C PRO A 71 12.49 -14.13 -38.91
N SER A 72 13.54 -13.31 -38.82
CA SER A 72 14.04 -12.55 -39.96
C SER A 72 14.56 -13.50 -41.04
N SER A 73 13.95 -13.46 -42.21
CA SER A 73 14.34 -14.27 -43.36
C SER A 73 15.83 -14.13 -43.67
N GLN A 74 16.55 -15.25 -43.59
CA GLN A 74 17.97 -15.34 -43.93
C GLN A 74 18.18 -14.90 -45.38
N LYS A 75 19.00 -13.85 -45.54
CA LYS A 75 19.45 -13.31 -46.82
C LYS A 75 20.35 -14.35 -47.49
N LYS A 76 19.84 -15.03 -48.53
CA LYS A 76 20.66 -15.87 -49.43
C LYS A 76 21.76 -15.02 -50.03
N ARG A 77 23.02 -15.30 -49.66
CA ARG A 77 24.20 -14.85 -50.39
C ARG A 77 24.39 -15.79 -51.58
N GLY A 78 24.29 -15.23 -52.78
CA GLY A 78 24.75 -15.87 -54.01
C GLY A 78 26.26 -15.82 -54.13
#